data_AF-A0A6J4IDX2-F1
#
_entry.id   AF-A0A6J4IDX2-F1
#
_cell.length_a   1.000
_cell.length_b   1.000
_cell.length_c   1.000
_cell.angle_alpha   90.00
_cell.angle_beta   90.00
_cell.angle_gamma   90.00
#
_symmetry.space_group_name_H-M   'P 1'
#
loop_
_entity.id
_entity.type
_entity.pdbx_description
1 polymer ?
#
loop_
_entity_poly.entity_id
_entity_poly.type
_entity_poly.pdbx_seq_one_letter_code
_entity_poly.pdbx_strand_id
1 'polypeptide(L)'
;MRRTAKAQHGVRFGIAGGLLLLVTAGTWSQLLPDPFPSGGAAVEATSAAGSPTTVPVARAAAWDATREPVEGIWISRAELAPLARSGAAWERVKAAADGDLGVATVADFNANHDVRTLAVALVYGATGDETYRSKAAEAIMAVIGTEAAGEAVMLGRNVVSYVIAADLIDLASFDPAREAAFRAWIDQARTRPFPDRTMIENDELRTNNHGRVAGAARAAIAVYLDDQAELDRTARVFKGFLGDQQAHVGFEYKNGVTWQSDPDEPSGIVPVDGTKDGHLIDGALPEEMRRGCDFQWPPCPTGYPWEGLGGVVVEAEILSRAGYDAWEWEDRAILRSVTFLDRLERQHGQWWAAGDDTWQPWLLNEVYDTTFPTLDANIGKNMGWTDWMYQQREGG
;
A
#
# COMPACT_ATOMS: atom_id res chain seq x y z
N MET A 1 6.50 2.68 -72.83
CA MET A 1 5.04 2.63 -73.07
C MET A 1 4.39 2.38 -71.71
N ARG A 2 3.35 3.07 -71.18
CA ARG A 2 2.61 4.32 -71.46
C ARG A 2 2.49 5.07 -70.09
N ARG A 3 2.70 6.38 -69.93
CA ARG A 3 1.68 7.49 -69.86
C ARG A 3 0.35 7.09 -69.16
N THR A 4 -0.33 7.84 -68.27
CA THR A 4 -0.26 9.23 -67.70
C THR A 4 -0.48 9.19 -66.16
N ALA A 5 -0.27 10.19 -65.28
CA ALA A 5 0.04 11.65 -65.29
C ALA A 5 -1.16 12.66 -65.14
N LYS A 6 -1.06 13.54 -64.10
CA LYS A 6 -1.92 14.72 -63.72
C LYS A 6 -3.29 14.40 -63.07
N ALA A 7 -3.89 15.25 -62.21
CA ALA A 7 -3.65 16.70 -61.97
C ALA A 7 -3.79 17.16 -60.50
N GLN A 8 -3.20 18.32 -60.18
CA GLN A 8 -3.53 19.16 -59.03
C GLN A 8 -4.82 19.96 -59.31
N HIS A 9 -5.53 20.40 -58.28
CA HIS A 9 -6.17 21.73 -58.12
C HIS A 9 -6.39 21.96 -56.60
N GLY A 10 -6.33 23.20 -56.13
CA GLY A 10 -6.63 23.54 -54.72
C GLY A 10 -7.32 24.90 -54.63
N VAL A 11 -7.65 25.36 -53.42
CA VAL A 11 -7.75 26.78 -53.01
C VAL A 11 -8.02 26.85 -51.48
N ARG A 12 -7.71 28.01 -50.88
CA ARG A 12 -7.64 28.30 -49.43
C ARG A 12 -9.00 28.60 -48.78
N PHE A 13 -9.18 28.23 -47.50
CA PHE A 13 -9.75 28.98 -46.34
C PHE A 13 -9.77 28.03 -45.10
N GLY A 14 -9.79 28.48 -43.83
CA GLY A 14 -9.55 29.83 -43.29
C GLY A 14 -10.05 30.05 -41.84
N ILE A 15 -9.12 30.20 -40.86
CA ILE A 15 -9.31 30.62 -39.44
C ILE A 15 -10.10 29.64 -38.53
N ALA A 16 -9.48 29.18 -37.43
CA ALA A 16 -9.99 29.18 -36.04
C ALA A 16 -9.07 28.36 -35.10
N GLY A 17 -9.07 28.68 -33.81
CA GLY A 17 -8.20 28.04 -32.81
C GLY A 17 -8.73 26.70 -32.29
N GLY A 18 -7.82 25.91 -31.72
CA GLY A 18 -8.11 24.59 -31.16
C GLY A 18 -6.82 23.80 -30.90
N LEU A 19 -6.03 24.23 -29.91
CA LEU A 19 -4.80 23.53 -29.53
C LEU A 19 -5.17 22.25 -28.75
N LEU A 20 -5.33 21.13 -29.48
CA LEU A 20 -5.55 19.82 -28.87
C LEU A 20 -4.23 19.29 -28.30
N LEU A 21 -4.00 19.52 -27.00
CA LEU A 21 -2.84 19.01 -26.28
C LEU A 21 -3.02 17.51 -26.00
N LEU A 22 -2.48 16.69 -26.90
CA LEU A 22 -2.25 15.26 -26.68
C LEU A 22 -1.19 15.09 -25.58
N VAL A 23 -1.64 14.83 -24.35
CA VAL A 23 -0.76 14.35 -23.28
C VAL A 23 -0.46 12.88 -23.55
N THR A 24 0.72 12.60 -24.09
CA THR A 24 1.25 11.23 -24.17
C THR A 24 1.80 10.82 -22.81
N ALA A 25 1.39 9.65 -22.31
CA ALA A 25 1.92 9.10 -21.06
C ALA A 25 3.44 8.90 -21.16
N GLY A 26 4.19 9.67 -20.38
CA GLY A 26 5.65 9.58 -20.33
C GLY A 26 6.10 8.37 -19.53
N THR A 27 6.79 7.44 -20.19
CA THR A 27 7.44 6.30 -19.53
C THR A 27 8.63 6.77 -18.71
N TRP A 28 8.45 6.90 -17.39
CA TRP A 28 9.55 7.13 -16.46
C TRP A 28 10.22 5.81 -16.13
N SER A 29 11.44 5.61 -16.61
CA SER A 29 12.26 4.46 -16.25
C SER A 29 13.75 4.84 -16.17
N GLN A 30 14.46 4.09 -15.32
CA GLN A 30 15.92 4.07 -15.15
C GLN A 30 16.57 5.21 -14.35
N LEU A 31 16.77 4.95 -13.06
CA LEU A 31 18.01 5.30 -12.35
C LEU A 31 18.61 4.00 -11.79
N LEU A 32 19.93 3.83 -11.95
CA LEU A 32 20.67 2.63 -11.56
C LEU A 32 21.17 2.74 -10.11
N PRO A 33 21.33 1.63 -9.36
CA PRO A 33 22.01 1.64 -8.06
C PRO A 33 23.54 1.62 -8.19
N ASP A 34 24.23 2.37 -7.33
CA ASP A 34 25.69 2.36 -7.20
C ASP A 34 26.20 1.14 -6.38
N PRO A 35 27.41 0.60 -6.67
CA PRO A 35 27.94 -0.59 -6.02
C PRO A 35 28.85 -0.28 -4.82
N PHE A 36 28.64 -0.94 -3.67
CA PHE A 36 29.61 -0.98 -2.57
C PHE A 36 29.79 -2.38 -1.96
N PRO A 37 30.97 -2.71 -1.40
CA PRO A 37 31.39 -4.09 -1.18
C PRO A 37 30.97 -4.68 0.18
N SER A 38 30.64 -5.97 0.17
CA SER A 38 30.37 -6.77 1.36
C SER A 38 31.63 -7.47 1.90
N GLY A 39 31.68 -7.69 3.22
CA GLY A 39 32.79 -8.42 3.84
C GLY A 39 32.47 -8.98 5.23
N GLY A 40 32.49 -10.32 5.34
CA GLY A 40 32.75 -11.16 6.54
C GLY A 40 32.03 -10.90 7.88
N ALA A 41 31.65 -11.91 8.67
CA ALA A 41 31.71 -13.36 8.49
C ALA A 41 30.72 -14.02 9.48
N ALA A 42 30.20 -15.20 9.15
CA ALA A 42 29.27 -15.93 10.03
C ALA A 42 30.00 -16.69 11.16
N VAL A 43 29.35 -16.83 12.31
CA VAL A 43 29.79 -17.68 13.42
C VAL A 43 28.71 -18.74 13.67
N GLU A 44 29.07 -20.01 13.56
CA GLU A 44 28.17 -21.13 13.80
C GLU A 44 27.90 -21.31 15.31
N ALA A 45 26.65 -21.58 15.67
CA ALA A 45 26.27 -22.05 17.00
C ALA A 45 25.40 -23.31 16.89
N THR A 46 25.88 -24.41 17.45
CA THR A 46 25.25 -25.74 17.39
C THR A 46 24.00 -25.84 18.27
N SER A 47 22.95 -26.48 17.75
CA SER A 47 21.70 -26.72 18.47
C SER A 47 21.75 -27.94 19.40
N ALA A 48 20.91 -27.91 20.45
CA ALA A 48 20.56 -29.08 21.25
C ALA A 48 19.04 -29.11 21.43
N ALA A 49 18.39 -30.16 20.92
CA ALA A 49 16.94 -30.26 20.91
C ALA A 49 16.39 -30.81 22.22
N GLY A 50 15.47 -30.07 22.85
CA GLY A 50 14.56 -30.56 23.89
C GLY A 50 13.13 -30.16 23.53
N SER A 51 12.21 -31.13 23.49
CA SER A 51 10.81 -30.88 23.14
C SER A 51 10.09 -30.10 24.25
N PRO A 52 9.56 -28.89 23.99
CA PRO A 52 8.86 -28.11 25.00
C PRO A 52 7.41 -28.58 25.18
N THR A 53 6.99 -28.79 26.42
CA THR A 53 5.58 -28.93 26.78
C THR A 53 4.87 -27.59 26.56
N THR A 54 3.76 -27.58 25.81
CA THR A 54 3.00 -26.37 25.50
C THR A 54 2.23 -25.87 26.73
N VAL A 55 2.82 -24.93 27.45
CA VAL A 55 2.09 -24.05 28.37
C VAL A 55 1.45 -22.93 27.52
N PRO A 56 0.16 -22.58 27.72
CA PRO A 56 -0.40 -21.42 27.04
C PRO A 56 0.31 -20.16 27.53
N VAL A 57 1.13 -19.57 26.66
CA VAL A 57 1.81 -18.30 26.94
C VAL A 57 0.74 -17.21 26.89
N ALA A 58 0.51 -16.53 28.02
CA ALA A 58 -0.30 -15.33 28.01
C ALA A 58 0.35 -14.31 27.07
N ARG A 59 -0.39 -13.87 26.03
CA ARG A 59 0.04 -12.81 25.11
C ARG A 59 0.45 -11.61 25.95
N ALA A 60 1.70 -11.18 25.82
CA ALA A 60 2.16 -9.96 26.49
C ALA A 60 1.26 -8.82 26.03
N ALA A 61 0.88 -7.92 26.95
CA ALA A 61 0.12 -6.74 26.57
C ALA A 61 0.96 -5.93 25.56
N ALA A 62 0.41 -5.74 24.36
CA ALA A 62 1.04 -4.95 23.32
C ALA A 62 1.24 -3.51 23.84
N TRP A 63 2.38 -2.91 23.49
CA TRP A 63 2.89 -1.69 24.13
C TRP A 63 2.00 -0.45 23.96
N ASP A 64 1.14 -0.45 22.93
CA ASP A 64 0.18 0.64 22.62
C ASP A 64 -1.12 0.09 22.02
N ALA A 65 -1.53 -1.13 22.40
CA ALA A 65 -2.86 -1.62 22.07
C ALA A 65 -3.88 -1.08 23.08
N THR A 66 -4.77 -0.22 22.59
CA THR A 66 -5.74 0.54 23.39
C THR A 66 -7.19 0.14 23.11
N ARG A 67 -7.43 -0.68 22.08
CA ARG A 67 -8.75 -1.18 21.67
C ARG A 67 -8.74 -2.71 21.52
N GLU A 68 -9.91 -3.31 21.60
CA GLU A 68 -10.08 -4.75 21.34
C GLU A 68 -9.82 -5.07 19.86
N PRO A 69 -9.05 -6.13 19.54
CA PRO A 69 -8.87 -6.58 18.15
C PRO A 69 -10.18 -7.04 17.50
N VAL A 70 -10.27 -6.87 16.19
CA VAL A 70 -11.42 -7.26 15.34
C VAL A 70 -11.03 -8.46 14.46
N GLU A 71 -12.00 -9.32 14.13
CA GLU A 71 -11.78 -10.51 13.29
C GLU A 71 -11.31 -10.15 11.87
N GLY A 72 -10.28 -10.84 11.36
CA GLY A 72 -9.78 -10.68 10.00
C GLY A 72 -8.81 -9.51 9.81
N ILE A 73 -7.77 -9.71 8.98
CA ILE A 73 -6.64 -8.79 8.80
C ILE A 73 -7.06 -7.44 8.19
N TRP A 74 -8.07 -7.46 7.32
CA TRP A 74 -8.58 -6.28 6.61
C TRP A 74 -10.10 -6.13 6.73
N ILE A 75 -10.81 -7.24 6.54
CA ILE A 75 -12.25 -7.34 6.62
C ILE A 75 -12.62 -8.81 6.86
N SER A 76 -13.60 -9.07 7.71
CA SER A 76 -14.10 -10.42 7.98
C SER A 76 -15.16 -10.86 6.97
N ARG A 77 -15.39 -12.17 6.85
CA ARG A 77 -16.55 -12.71 6.11
C ARG A 77 -17.89 -12.23 6.69
N ALA A 78 -17.94 -11.90 7.99
CA ALA A 78 -19.13 -11.36 8.65
C ALA A 78 -19.43 -9.91 8.22
N GLU A 79 -18.40 -9.08 8.02
CA GLU A 79 -18.51 -7.72 7.46
C GLU A 79 -18.86 -7.74 5.96
N LEU A 80 -18.38 -8.73 5.19
CA LEU A 80 -18.72 -8.89 3.77
C LEU A 80 -20.15 -9.41 3.52
N ALA A 81 -20.66 -10.29 4.39
CA ALA A 81 -21.97 -10.92 4.23
C ALA A 81 -23.18 -9.96 4.02
N PRO A 82 -23.29 -8.79 4.70
CA PRO A 82 -24.37 -7.82 4.48
C PRO A 82 -24.17 -6.89 3.28
N LEU A 83 -23.01 -6.90 2.60
CA LEU A 83 -22.75 -5.97 1.49
C LEU A 83 -23.60 -6.28 0.26
N ALA A 84 -23.95 -5.23 -0.49
CA ALA A 84 -24.72 -5.37 -1.72
C ALA A 84 -23.89 -6.09 -2.80
N ARG A 85 -24.41 -7.20 -3.32
CA ARG A 85 -23.80 -7.99 -4.40
C ARG A 85 -24.44 -7.64 -5.75
N SER A 86 -24.46 -6.34 -6.04
CA SER A 86 -25.08 -5.74 -7.21
C SER A 86 -24.59 -4.30 -7.37
N GLY A 87 -24.59 -3.79 -8.60
CA GLY A 87 -24.16 -2.42 -8.90
C GLY A 87 -22.68 -2.33 -9.27
N ALA A 88 -22.27 -1.19 -9.82
CA ALA A 88 -21.04 -1.06 -10.60
C ALA A 88 -19.76 -1.53 -9.87
N ALA A 89 -19.61 -1.22 -8.59
CA ALA A 89 -18.46 -1.65 -7.80
C ALA A 89 -18.41 -3.18 -7.60
N TRP A 90 -19.53 -3.81 -7.20
CA TRP A 90 -19.60 -5.28 -7.10
C TRP A 90 -19.30 -5.95 -8.45
N GLU A 91 -19.87 -5.44 -9.55
CA GLU A 91 -19.61 -6.01 -10.88
C GLU A 91 -18.13 -5.88 -11.28
N ARG A 92 -17.40 -4.83 -10.84
CA ARG A 92 -15.94 -4.74 -11.02
C ARG A 92 -15.19 -5.83 -10.24
N VAL A 93 -15.49 -5.98 -8.94
CA VAL A 93 -14.85 -7.02 -8.10
C VAL A 93 -15.14 -8.41 -8.67
N LYS A 94 -16.40 -8.67 -9.05
CA LYS A 94 -16.84 -9.94 -9.63
C LYS A 94 -16.19 -10.22 -10.99
N ALA A 95 -16.08 -9.22 -11.88
CA ALA A 95 -15.41 -9.38 -13.16
C ALA A 95 -13.90 -9.65 -13.01
N ALA A 96 -13.24 -9.02 -12.03
CA ALA A 96 -11.84 -9.31 -11.71
C ALA A 96 -11.66 -10.73 -11.13
N ALA A 97 -12.57 -11.16 -10.25
CA ALA A 97 -12.59 -12.51 -9.68
C ALA A 97 -12.88 -13.61 -10.72
N ASP A 98 -13.75 -13.33 -11.71
CA ASP A 98 -14.07 -14.25 -12.80
C ASP A 98 -12.94 -14.35 -13.84
N GLY A 99 -12.29 -13.24 -14.13
CA GLY A 99 -11.31 -13.08 -15.20
C GLY A 99 -9.97 -13.80 -14.99
N ASP A 100 -9.08 -13.57 -15.95
CA ASP A 100 -7.68 -13.96 -15.85
C ASP A 100 -6.95 -13.10 -14.82
N LEU A 101 -6.27 -13.73 -13.87
CA LEU A 101 -5.48 -13.04 -12.85
C LEU A 101 -4.17 -12.49 -13.45
N GLY A 102 -3.69 -13.08 -14.55
CA GLY A 102 -2.41 -12.78 -15.19
C GLY A 102 -1.27 -13.63 -14.63
N VAL A 103 -0.04 -13.11 -14.70
CA VAL A 103 1.15 -13.82 -14.21
C VAL A 103 1.36 -13.52 -12.73
N ALA A 104 1.41 -14.57 -11.90
CA ALA A 104 1.79 -14.46 -10.50
C ALA A 104 3.24 -14.00 -10.37
N THR A 105 3.47 -12.88 -9.69
CA THR A 105 4.80 -12.38 -9.32
C THR A 105 4.69 -11.39 -8.16
N VAL A 106 5.72 -11.33 -7.31
CA VAL A 106 5.98 -10.21 -6.39
C VAL A 106 7.25 -9.43 -6.77
N ALA A 107 7.81 -9.67 -7.95
CA ALA A 107 9.03 -9.05 -8.48
C ALA A 107 8.75 -8.05 -9.63
N ASP A 108 7.58 -7.42 -9.64
CA ASP A 108 7.22 -6.35 -10.59
C ASP A 108 6.44 -5.24 -9.85
N PHE A 109 6.73 -3.99 -10.16
CA PHE A 109 5.99 -2.81 -9.68
C PHE A 109 4.57 -2.69 -10.27
N ASN A 110 4.30 -3.38 -11.38
CA ASN A 110 3.06 -3.30 -12.15
C ASN A 110 2.30 -4.65 -12.18
N ALA A 111 2.68 -5.59 -11.31
CA ALA A 111 1.86 -6.76 -11.08
C ALA A 111 0.48 -6.33 -10.55
N ASN A 112 -0.55 -7.05 -11.00
CA ASN A 112 -1.94 -6.86 -10.61
C ASN A 112 -2.57 -8.20 -10.15
N HIS A 113 -1.77 -9.27 -10.13
CA HIS A 113 -2.23 -10.62 -9.83
C HIS A 113 -2.60 -10.75 -8.35
N ASP A 114 -1.93 -10.02 -7.48
CA ASP A 114 -2.19 -9.87 -6.05
C ASP A 114 -3.59 -9.27 -5.79
N VAL A 115 -3.89 -8.07 -6.31
CA VAL A 115 -5.18 -7.40 -6.07
C VAL A 115 -6.33 -8.10 -6.79
N ARG A 116 -6.06 -8.81 -7.90
CA ARG A 116 -7.05 -9.72 -8.50
C ARG A 116 -7.26 -10.99 -7.67
N THR A 117 -6.22 -11.52 -7.02
CA THR A 117 -6.35 -12.63 -6.05
C THR A 117 -7.18 -12.19 -4.83
N LEU A 118 -6.99 -10.95 -4.36
CA LEU A 118 -7.86 -10.34 -3.37
C LEU A 118 -9.32 -10.27 -3.86
N ALA A 119 -9.58 -9.87 -5.11
CA ALA A 119 -10.94 -9.88 -5.67
C ALA A 119 -11.58 -11.27 -5.63
N VAL A 120 -10.83 -12.33 -5.95
CA VAL A 120 -11.29 -13.72 -5.83
C VAL A 120 -11.65 -14.07 -4.37
N ALA A 121 -10.79 -13.73 -3.41
CA ALA A 121 -11.04 -13.99 -1.99
C ALA A 121 -12.23 -13.17 -1.42
N LEU A 122 -12.42 -11.94 -1.87
CA LEU A 122 -13.57 -11.10 -1.54
C LEU A 122 -14.88 -11.69 -2.07
N VAL A 123 -14.89 -12.20 -3.31
CA VAL A 123 -16.07 -12.89 -3.86
C VAL A 123 -16.34 -14.19 -3.11
N TYR A 124 -15.31 -14.96 -2.72
CA TYR A 124 -15.50 -16.10 -1.80
C TYR A 124 -16.16 -15.64 -0.49
N GLY A 125 -15.58 -14.65 0.20
CA GLY A 125 -16.07 -14.18 1.49
C GLY A 125 -17.52 -13.70 1.47
N ALA A 126 -17.95 -13.05 0.38
CA ALA A 126 -19.32 -12.59 0.20
C ALA A 126 -20.32 -13.64 -0.33
N THR A 127 -19.87 -14.81 -0.82
CA THR A 127 -20.76 -15.81 -1.45
C THR A 127 -20.74 -17.19 -0.81
N GLY A 128 -19.63 -17.59 -0.19
CA GLY A 128 -19.36 -18.97 0.22
C GLY A 128 -19.09 -19.93 -0.94
N ASP A 129 -18.89 -19.44 -2.17
CA ASP A 129 -18.65 -20.29 -3.33
C ASP A 129 -17.19 -20.79 -3.34
N GLU A 130 -17.02 -22.06 -2.95
CA GLU A 130 -15.73 -22.77 -2.83
C GLU A 130 -14.92 -22.83 -4.14
N THR A 131 -15.50 -22.49 -5.31
CA THR A 131 -14.72 -22.35 -6.55
C THR A 131 -13.77 -21.15 -6.49
N TYR A 132 -14.19 -20.02 -5.91
CA TYR A 132 -13.31 -18.87 -5.68
C TYR A 132 -12.30 -19.17 -4.57
N ARG A 133 -12.70 -19.89 -3.51
CA ARG A 133 -11.78 -20.35 -2.46
C ARG A 133 -10.61 -21.14 -3.04
N SER A 134 -10.92 -22.09 -3.92
CA SER A 134 -9.94 -22.92 -4.64
C SER A 134 -9.05 -22.07 -5.54
N LYS A 135 -9.64 -21.17 -6.34
CA LYS A 135 -8.90 -20.26 -7.26
C LYS A 135 -7.93 -19.34 -6.50
N ALA A 136 -8.35 -18.78 -5.37
CA ALA A 136 -7.50 -17.95 -4.52
C ALA A 136 -6.36 -18.77 -3.90
N ALA A 137 -6.64 -19.97 -3.37
CA ALA A 137 -5.61 -20.85 -2.83
C ALA A 137 -4.60 -21.34 -3.89
N GLU A 138 -4.97 -21.41 -5.16
CA GLU A 138 -4.03 -21.67 -6.26
C GLU A 138 -3.19 -20.43 -6.57
N ALA A 139 -3.81 -19.26 -6.66
CA ALA A 139 -3.15 -17.99 -6.94
C ALA A 139 -2.15 -17.57 -5.86
N ILE A 140 -2.48 -17.77 -4.58
CA ILE A 140 -1.59 -17.55 -3.42
C ILE A 140 -0.35 -18.43 -3.52
N MET A 141 -0.50 -19.71 -3.86
CA MET A 141 0.65 -20.61 -3.99
C MET A 141 1.50 -20.34 -5.23
N ALA A 142 0.91 -19.80 -6.30
CA ALA A 142 1.62 -19.49 -7.54
C ALA A 142 2.67 -18.37 -7.40
N VAL A 143 2.61 -17.55 -6.34
CA VAL A 143 3.54 -16.44 -6.13
C VAL A 143 4.82 -16.84 -5.35
N ILE A 144 4.81 -18.00 -4.69
CA ILE A 144 5.94 -18.47 -3.87
C ILE A 144 7.19 -18.69 -4.72
N GLY A 145 8.30 -18.06 -4.32
CA GLY A 145 9.59 -18.13 -5.03
C GLY A 145 9.74 -17.15 -6.20
N THR A 146 8.70 -16.36 -6.51
CA THR A 146 8.77 -15.35 -7.58
C THR A 146 9.56 -14.09 -7.16
N GLU A 147 9.84 -13.91 -5.87
CA GLU A 147 10.56 -12.75 -5.36
C GLU A 147 12.04 -12.70 -5.80
N ALA A 148 12.60 -13.80 -6.30
CA ALA A 148 14.03 -13.98 -6.52
C ALA A 148 14.68 -12.97 -7.49
N ALA A 149 13.91 -12.30 -8.36
CA ALA A 149 14.39 -11.31 -9.32
C ALA A 149 13.98 -9.85 -8.98
N GLY A 150 13.33 -9.63 -7.83
CA GLY A 150 12.74 -8.34 -7.46
C GLY A 150 13.54 -7.54 -6.44
N GLU A 151 12.88 -6.49 -5.95
CA GLU A 151 13.30 -5.62 -4.84
C GLU A 151 12.31 -5.77 -3.66
N ALA A 152 12.75 -5.47 -2.44
CA ALA A 152 11.93 -5.53 -1.24
C ALA A 152 10.70 -4.61 -1.33
N VAL A 153 10.80 -3.47 -2.03
CA VAL A 153 9.63 -2.64 -2.35
C VAL A 153 8.60 -3.36 -3.23
N MET A 154 9.02 -4.15 -4.22
CA MET A 154 8.10 -4.91 -5.09
C MET A 154 7.41 -6.01 -4.27
N LEU A 155 8.18 -6.69 -3.42
CA LEU A 155 7.66 -7.68 -2.48
C LEU A 155 6.63 -7.05 -1.55
N GLY A 156 6.99 -5.95 -0.87
CA GLY A 156 6.12 -5.23 0.06
C GLY A 156 4.84 -4.72 -0.60
N ARG A 157 4.92 -4.27 -1.87
CA ARG A 157 3.74 -3.90 -2.63
C ARG A 157 2.77 -5.07 -2.84
N ASN A 158 3.27 -6.19 -3.37
CA ASN A 158 2.40 -7.27 -3.83
C ASN A 158 1.98 -8.24 -2.72
N VAL A 159 2.75 -8.43 -1.65
CA VAL A 159 2.52 -9.52 -0.67
C VAL A 159 1.25 -9.32 0.18
N VAL A 160 0.90 -8.06 0.48
CA VAL A 160 -0.24 -7.68 1.34
C VAL A 160 -1.55 -8.33 0.86
N SER A 161 -1.88 -8.17 -0.42
CA SER A 161 -3.14 -8.68 -0.98
C SER A 161 -3.24 -10.21 -0.94
N TYR A 162 -2.11 -10.95 -1.07
CA TYR A 162 -2.12 -12.41 -0.89
C TYR A 162 -2.34 -12.82 0.57
N VAL A 163 -1.76 -12.09 1.53
CA VAL A 163 -1.92 -12.38 2.96
C VAL A 163 -3.38 -12.18 3.40
N ILE A 164 -4.00 -11.07 2.98
CA ILE A 164 -5.43 -10.82 3.24
C ILE A 164 -6.31 -11.84 2.50
N ALA A 165 -5.95 -12.21 1.26
CA ALA A 165 -6.67 -13.24 0.53
C ALA A 165 -6.61 -14.61 1.26
N ALA A 166 -5.46 -14.97 1.83
CA ALA A 166 -5.26 -16.21 2.57
C ALA A 166 -6.09 -16.27 3.88
N ASP A 167 -6.20 -15.13 4.57
CA ASP A 167 -7.05 -14.94 5.75
C ASP A 167 -8.55 -15.06 5.39
N LEU A 168 -9.00 -14.31 4.39
CA LEU A 168 -10.39 -14.33 3.91
C LEU A 168 -10.88 -15.71 3.45
N ILE A 169 -10.00 -16.51 2.82
CA ILE A 169 -10.34 -17.88 2.43
C ILE A 169 -10.17 -18.90 3.55
N ASP A 170 -9.68 -18.53 4.73
CA ASP A 170 -9.34 -19.45 5.81
C ASP A 170 -8.48 -20.60 5.25
N LEU A 171 -7.29 -20.23 4.73
CA LEU A 171 -6.38 -21.16 4.04
C LEU A 171 -5.93 -22.29 4.97
N ALA A 172 -5.76 -22.00 6.27
CA ALA A 172 -5.42 -22.98 7.30
C ALA A 172 -6.45 -24.11 7.43
N SER A 173 -7.76 -23.80 7.35
CA SER A 173 -8.84 -24.79 7.34
C SER A 173 -9.01 -25.45 5.97
N PHE A 174 -8.74 -24.72 4.87
CA PHE A 174 -8.91 -25.21 3.51
C PHE A 174 -7.85 -26.23 3.08
N ASP A 175 -6.57 -25.89 3.21
CA ASP A 175 -5.42 -26.71 2.83
C ASP A 175 -4.25 -26.45 3.80
N PRO A 176 -4.17 -27.20 4.92
CA PRO A 176 -3.13 -27.04 5.92
C PRO A 176 -1.70 -27.20 5.38
N ALA A 177 -1.51 -27.91 4.25
CA ALA A 177 -0.21 -28.11 3.64
C ALA A 177 0.24 -26.89 2.82
N ARG A 178 -0.68 -26.28 2.07
CA ARG A 178 -0.46 -24.96 1.43
C ARG A 178 -0.25 -23.88 2.47
N GLU A 179 -1.05 -23.86 3.53
CA GLU A 179 -0.89 -22.91 4.63
C GLU A 179 0.53 -22.96 5.23
N ALA A 180 1.01 -24.15 5.59
CA ALA A 180 2.34 -24.32 6.17
C ALA A 180 3.45 -23.82 5.21
N ALA A 181 3.29 -24.03 3.90
CA ALA A 181 4.22 -23.54 2.89
C ALA A 181 4.14 -22.02 2.70
N PHE A 182 2.94 -21.43 2.70
CA PHE A 182 2.74 -19.99 2.58
C PHE A 182 3.30 -19.23 3.79
N ARG A 183 2.97 -19.68 5.02
CA ARG A 183 3.56 -19.13 6.27
C ARG A 183 5.09 -19.14 6.23
N ALA A 184 5.68 -20.27 5.85
CA ALA A 184 7.13 -20.41 5.79
C ALA A 184 7.78 -19.49 4.73
N TRP A 185 7.10 -19.21 3.62
CA TRP A 185 7.56 -18.27 2.60
C TRP A 185 7.48 -16.82 3.08
N ILE A 186 6.34 -16.36 3.61
CA ILE A 186 6.20 -14.97 4.08
C ILE A 186 7.12 -14.65 5.26
N ASP A 187 7.37 -15.60 6.16
CA ASP A 187 8.32 -15.45 7.27
C ASP A 187 9.75 -15.16 6.76
N GLN A 188 10.23 -15.98 5.82
CA GLN A 188 11.53 -15.79 5.17
C GLN A 188 11.58 -14.50 4.34
N ALA A 189 10.47 -14.12 3.70
CA ALA A 189 10.40 -12.94 2.85
C ALA A 189 10.68 -11.63 3.61
N ARG A 190 10.32 -11.53 4.90
CA ARG A 190 10.63 -10.38 5.77
C ARG A 190 12.12 -10.07 5.87
N THR A 191 12.94 -11.12 5.98
CA THR A 191 14.39 -11.05 6.28
C THR A 191 15.28 -11.35 5.09
N ARG A 192 14.70 -11.74 3.94
CA ARG A 192 15.42 -11.99 2.69
C ARG A 192 16.16 -10.71 2.23
N PRO A 193 17.46 -10.79 1.91
CA PRO A 193 18.19 -9.66 1.34
C PRO A 193 17.82 -9.45 -0.14
N PHE A 194 17.51 -8.20 -0.49
CA PHE A 194 17.29 -7.72 -1.86
C PHE A 194 18.29 -6.61 -2.21
N PRO A 195 18.43 -6.19 -3.48
CA PRO A 195 19.33 -5.11 -3.88
C PRO A 195 19.07 -3.77 -3.16
N ASP A 196 17.82 -3.53 -2.75
CA ASP A 196 17.35 -2.33 -2.05
C ASP A 196 17.21 -2.50 -0.53
N ARG A 197 17.83 -3.53 0.07
CA ARG A 197 17.79 -4.00 1.49
C ARG A 197 16.71 -5.06 1.78
N THR A 198 16.61 -5.55 3.01
CA THR A 198 15.49 -6.39 3.46
C THR A 198 14.17 -5.60 3.55
N MET A 199 13.03 -6.29 3.69
CA MET A 199 11.74 -5.63 3.95
C MET A 199 11.77 -4.86 5.29
N ILE A 200 12.32 -5.49 6.33
CA ILE A 200 12.48 -4.86 7.66
C ILE A 200 13.30 -3.57 7.54
N GLU A 201 14.48 -3.60 6.91
CA GLU A 201 15.30 -2.39 6.74
C GLU A 201 14.64 -1.32 5.86
N ASN A 202 13.78 -1.68 4.90
CA ASN A 202 13.04 -0.68 4.12
C ASN A 202 12.05 0.08 5.01
N ASP A 203 11.28 -0.62 5.84
CA ASP A 203 10.36 0.00 6.79
C ASP A 203 11.11 0.84 7.84
N GLU A 204 12.11 0.26 8.51
CA GLU A 204 12.79 0.91 9.66
C GLU A 204 13.71 2.08 9.27
N LEU A 205 14.11 2.19 8.01
CA LEU A 205 15.06 3.24 7.57
C LEU A 205 14.47 4.23 6.56
N ARG A 206 13.31 3.97 5.93
CA ARG A 206 12.79 4.83 4.86
C ARG A 206 11.47 5.51 5.24
N THR A 207 11.51 6.84 5.21
CA THR A 207 10.36 7.74 5.34
C THR A 207 9.63 8.02 4.02
N ASN A 208 9.79 7.13 3.03
CA ASN A 208 9.12 7.22 1.73
C ASN A 208 8.19 6.02 1.46
N ASN A 209 7.48 6.08 0.35
CA ASN A 209 6.50 5.10 -0.10
C ASN A 209 7.04 3.67 -0.14
N HIS A 210 8.34 3.45 -0.41
CA HIS A 210 8.96 2.11 -0.29
C HIS A 210 8.97 1.57 1.16
N GLY A 211 9.21 2.44 2.15
CA GLY A 211 9.19 2.06 3.56
C GLY A 211 7.78 1.78 4.05
N ARG A 212 6.80 2.59 3.65
CA ARG A 212 5.39 2.40 4.05
C ARG A 212 4.73 1.16 3.44
N VAL A 213 5.05 0.80 2.19
CA VAL A 213 4.59 -0.50 1.64
C VAL A 213 5.30 -1.70 2.29
N ALA A 214 6.53 -1.53 2.78
CA ALA A 214 7.20 -2.55 3.58
C ALA A 214 6.58 -2.67 4.98
N GLY A 215 6.27 -1.56 5.67
CA GLY A 215 5.57 -1.55 6.96
C GLY A 215 4.19 -2.21 6.89
N ALA A 216 3.38 -1.84 5.89
CA ALA A 216 2.11 -2.50 5.58
C ALA A 216 2.24 -4.03 5.40
N ALA A 217 3.27 -4.47 4.68
CA ALA A 217 3.57 -5.90 4.49
C ALA A 217 4.02 -6.58 5.80
N ARG A 218 4.88 -5.94 6.60
CA ARG A 218 5.28 -6.45 7.92
C ARG A 218 4.08 -6.61 8.84
N ALA A 219 3.19 -5.62 8.91
CA ALA A 219 1.97 -5.68 9.71
C ALA A 219 1.06 -6.83 9.28
N ALA A 220 0.77 -6.94 7.97
CA ALA A 220 -0.04 -8.04 7.43
C ALA A 220 0.56 -9.42 7.78
N ILE A 221 1.86 -9.61 7.52
CA ILE A 221 2.56 -10.86 7.79
C ILE A 221 2.59 -11.15 9.29
N ALA A 222 2.83 -10.15 10.15
CA ALA A 222 2.88 -10.32 11.59
C ALA A 222 1.53 -10.76 12.18
N VAL A 223 0.41 -10.18 11.73
CA VAL A 223 -0.93 -10.64 12.13
C VAL A 223 -1.18 -12.07 11.63
N TYR A 224 -0.91 -12.37 10.35
CA TYR A 224 -1.11 -13.71 9.79
C TYR A 224 -0.27 -14.80 10.49
N LEU A 225 0.96 -14.46 10.88
CA LEU A 225 1.88 -15.35 11.56
C LEU A 225 1.63 -15.49 13.07
N ASP A 226 0.70 -14.71 13.65
CA ASP A 226 0.51 -14.55 15.11
C ASP A 226 1.79 -14.02 15.83
N ASP A 227 2.61 -13.26 15.10
CA ASP A 227 3.89 -12.71 15.56
C ASP A 227 3.70 -11.33 16.22
N GLN A 228 3.22 -11.35 17.48
CA GLN A 228 3.00 -10.13 18.27
C GLN A 228 4.28 -9.28 18.42
N ALA A 229 5.47 -9.88 18.43
CA ALA A 229 6.72 -9.15 18.65
C ALA A 229 7.10 -8.31 17.41
N GLU A 230 6.93 -8.87 16.20
CA GLU A 230 7.08 -8.10 14.97
C GLU A 230 5.96 -7.06 14.82
N LEU A 231 4.72 -7.41 15.19
CA LEU A 231 3.60 -6.47 15.13
C LEU A 231 3.84 -5.25 16.03
N ASP A 232 4.28 -5.49 17.27
CA ASP A 232 4.71 -4.44 18.21
C ASP A 232 5.85 -3.58 17.65
N ARG A 233 6.81 -4.19 16.94
CA ARG A 233 7.94 -3.46 16.33
C ARG A 233 7.48 -2.59 15.17
N THR A 234 6.67 -3.15 14.28
CA THR A 234 6.10 -2.46 13.11
C THR A 234 5.25 -1.27 13.57
N ALA A 235 4.39 -1.48 14.57
CA ALA A 235 3.61 -0.42 15.21
C ALA A 235 4.47 0.76 15.73
N ARG A 236 5.61 0.49 16.38
CA ARG A 236 6.53 1.55 16.85
C ARG A 236 7.15 2.33 15.69
N VAL A 237 7.52 1.65 14.61
CA VAL A 237 8.11 2.28 13.42
C VAL A 237 7.06 3.14 12.71
N PHE A 238 5.85 2.62 12.55
CA PHE A 238 4.74 3.37 11.96
C PHE A 238 4.39 4.63 12.77
N LYS A 239 4.26 4.51 14.09
CA LYS A 239 3.98 5.68 14.94
C LYS A 239 5.06 6.75 14.86
N GLY A 240 6.34 6.36 14.80
CA GLY A 240 7.44 7.28 14.55
C GLY A 240 7.40 7.93 13.16
N PHE A 241 6.95 7.21 12.12
CA PHE A 241 6.72 7.79 10.80
C PHE A 241 5.62 8.87 10.82
N LEU A 242 4.56 8.66 11.60
CA LEU A 242 3.46 9.62 11.75
C LEU A 242 3.86 10.90 12.52
N GLY A 243 4.94 10.86 13.32
CA GLY A 243 5.45 12.00 14.09
C GLY A 243 6.13 11.67 15.42
N ASP A 244 5.89 10.48 16.01
CA ASP A 244 6.33 10.16 17.38
C ASP A 244 7.83 9.85 17.46
N GLN A 245 8.64 10.90 17.70
CA GLN A 245 10.08 10.78 17.89
C GLN A 245 10.49 9.97 19.14
N GLN A 246 9.57 9.65 20.07
CA GLN A 246 9.87 8.74 21.17
C GLN A 246 9.66 7.28 20.77
N ALA A 247 8.74 6.99 19.83
CA ALA A 247 8.51 5.66 19.30
C ALA A 247 9.62 5.19 18.35
N HIS A 248 10.04 6.01 17.39
CA HIS A 248 11.12 5.66 16.46
C HIS A 248 11.72 6.86 15.68
N VAL A 249 13.05 6.95 15.64
CA VAL A 249 13.84 7.99 14.92
C VAL A 249 14.94 7.41 14.02
N GLY A 250 14.82 6.14 13.60
CA GLY A 250 15.87 5.45 12.82
C GLY A 250 15.94 5.82 11.34
N PHE A 251 15.10 6.73 10.86
CA PHE A 251 14.91 7.01 9.44
C PHE A 251 16.05 7.81 8.78
N GLU A 252 16.25 7.56 7.49
CA GLU A 252 17.33 8.12 6.67
C GLU A 252 16.81 9.17 5.66
N TYR A 253 16.91 10.47 5.99
CA TYR A 253 16.52 11.58 5.08
C TYR A 253 17.59 11.94 4.04
N LYS A 254 18.00 10.96 3.25
CA LYS A 254 19.17 11.04 2.34
C LYS A 254 19.04 12.00 1.16
N ASN A 255 17.84 12.49 0.87
CA ASN A 255 17.51 13.19 -0.37
C ASN A 255 17.06 14.65 -0.14
N GLY A 256 17.39 15.21 1.02
CA GLY A 256 17.10 16.60 1.37
C GLY A 256 15.92 16.75 2.35
N VAL A 257 15.92 17.88 3.06
CA VAL A 257 14.96 18.23 4.13
C VAL A 257 14.23 19.55 3.85
N THR A 258 14.19 20.00 2.59
CA THR A 258 13.59 21.28 2.19
C THR A 258 12.11 21.38 2.54
N TRP A 259 11.39 20.25 2.42
CA TRP A 259 9.97 20.08 2.75
C TRP A 259 9.66 19.84 4.24
N GLN A 260 10.66 19.75 5.11
CA GLN A 260 10.44 19.66 6.55
C GLN A 260 10.09 21.03 7.13
N SER A 261 9.16 21.11 8.09
CA SER A 261 8.94 22.32 8.88
C SER A 261 10.19 22.66 9.70
N ASP A 262 10.74 21.65 10.39
CA ASP A 262 12.04 21.71 11.06
C ASP A 262 13.07 20.77 10.37
N PRO A 263 14.12 21.32 9.72
CA PRO A 263 15.18 20.52 9.11
C PRO A 263 16.06 19.72 10.09
N ASP A 264 16.16 20.15 11.35
CA ASP A 264 16.98 19.49 12.37
C ASP A 264 16.19 18.38 13.10
N GLU A 265 14.85 18.46 13.08
CA GLU A 265 13.91 17.46 13.61
C GLU A 265 12.96 16.90 12.51
N PRO A 266 13.49 16.19 11.50
CA PRO A 266 12.71 15.75 10.33
C PRO A 266 11.72 14.61 10.66
N SER A 267 10.51 14.69 10.09
CA SER A 267 9.42 13.71 10.26
C SER A 267 8.98 13.05 8.93
N GLY A 268 8.29 11.90 9.02
CA GLY A 268 7.66 11.23 7.88
C GLY A 268 6.40 11.94 7.39
N ILE A 269 5.61 12.47 8.34
CA ILE A 269 4.51 13.42 8.11
C ILE A 269 4.80 14.70 8.92
N VAL A 270 4.64 15.86 8.29
CA VAL A 270 4.83 17.15 8.98
C VAL A 270 3.84 17.27 10.15
N PRO A 271 4.31 17.63 11.37
CA PRO A 271 3.47 17.73 12.56
C PRO A 271 2.42 18.85 12.45
N VAL A 272 1.45 18.81 13.36
CA VAL A 272 0.39 19.82 13.50
C VAL A 272 0.97 21.24 13.57
N ASP A 273 0.30 22.20 12.94
CA ASP A 273 0.74 23.60 12.80
C ASP A 273 2.10 23.81 12.10
N GLY A 274 2.70 22.75 11.51
CA GLY A 274 3.94 22.83 10.76
C GLY A 274 3.87 23.81 9.58
N THR A 275 4.78 24.79 9.56
CA THR A 275 4.85 25.82 8.51
C THR A 275 6.23 25.90 7.87
N LYS A 276 6.27 26.39 6.62
CA LYS A 276 7.50 26.70 5.87
C LYS A 276 7.29 27.95 5.03
N ASP A 277 8.16 28.94 5.18
CA ASP A 277 8.09 30.25 4.51
C ASP A 277 6.71 30.93 4.54
N GLY A 278 5.96 30.74 5.65
CA GLY A 278 4.61 31.28 5.85
C GLY A 278 3.46 30.42 5.29
N HIS A 279 3.75 29.27 4.68
CA HIS A 279 2.76 28.30 4.21
C HIS A 279 2.54 27.18 5.23
N LEU A 280 1.28 26.82 5.49
CA LEU A 280 0.92 25.67 6.31
C LEU A 280 1.14 24.37 5.53
N ILE A 281 2.17 23.61 5.94
CA ILE A 281 2.54 22.32 5.36
C ILE A 281 2.27 21.15 6.30
N ASP A 282 1.61 21.38 7.43
CA ASP A 282 0.98 20.37 8.27
C ASP A 282 0.25 19.30 7.43
N GLY A 283 0.63 18.04 7.63
CA GLY A 283 0.17 16.86 6.87
C GLY A 283 0.98 16.55 5.60
N ALA A 284 1.91 17.39 5.16
CA ALA A 284 2.75 17.03 4.02
C ALA A 284 3.60 15.79 4.34
N LEU A 285 3.78 14.91 3.34
CA LEU A 285 4.76 13.81 3.38
C LEU A 285 6.06 14.32 2.72
N PRO A 286 7.10 14.75 3.46
CA PRO A 286 8.19 15.54 2.89
C PRO A 286 8.99 14.80 1.81
N GLU A 287 9.22 13.52 2.02
CA GLU A 287 9.93 12.63 1.09
C GLU A 287 9.17 12.41 -0.23
N GLU A 288 7.83 12.53 -0.23
CA GLU A 288 7.00 12.41 -1.43
C GLU A 288 6.78 13.75 -2.13
N MET A 289 6.66 14.84 -1.36
CA MET A 289 6.55 16.20 -1.91
C MET A 289 7.81 16.61 -2.68
N ARG A 290 9.00 16.27 -2.16
CA ARG A 290 10.27 16.52 -2.87
C ARG A 290 10.42 15.75 -4.20
N ARG A 291 9.54 14.79 -4.51
CA ARG A 291 9.53 14.07 -5.80
C ARG A 291 9.04 14.94 -6.95
N GLY A 292 8.28 16.01 -6.65
CA GLY A 292 7.99 17.08 -7.59
C GLY A 292 9.20 18.02 -7.74
N CYS A 293 9.61 18.65 -6.64
CA CYS A 293 10.78 19.53 -6.55
C CYS A 293 11.11 19.90 -5.09
N ASP A 294 12.25 20.54 -4.86
CA ASP A 294 12.54 21.25 -3.60
C ASP A 294 11.44 22.24 -3.21
N PHE A 295 11.30 22.50 -1.91
CA PHE A 295 10.23 23.34 -1.37
C PHE A 295 10.13 24.69 -2.09
N GLN A 296 8.93 24.95 -2.62
CA GLN A 296 8.51 26.22 -3.20
C GLN A 296 6.97 26.30 -3.16
N TRP A 297 6.42 27.49 -3.39
CA TRP A 297 4.98 27.69 -3.48
C TRP A 297 4.59 28.47 -4.75
N PRO A 298 3.64 28.00 -5.58
CA PRO A 298 2.92 26.72 -5.46
C PRO A 298 3.86 25.51 -5.64
N PRO A 299 3.54 24.33 -5.07
CA PRO A 299 4.40 23.15 -5.17
C PRO A 299 4.40 22.56 -6.59
N CYS A 300 5.48 21.90 -7.00
CA CYS A 300 5.50 21.17 -8.28
C CYS A 300 4.64 19.90 -8.18
N PRO A 301 3.66 19.67 -9.08
CA PRO A 301 2.78 18.51 -9.02
C PRO A 301 3.53 17.17 -8.99
N THR A 302 3.06 16.26 -8.12
CA THR A 302 3.55 14.89 -7.99
C THR A 302 2.44 13.99 -7.45
N GLY A 303 2.30 12.78 -7.99
CA GLY A 303 1.35 11.77 -7.48
C GLY A 303 1.88 10.98 -6.27
N TYR A 304 3.18 11.11 -5.97
CA TYR A 304 3.84 10.32 -4.93
C TYR A 304 3.24 10.43 -3.50
N PRO A 305 2.62 11.55 -3.06
CA PRO A 305 1.94 11.57 -1.78
C PRO A 305 0.82 10.52 -1.66
N TRP A 306 0.08 10.26 -2.74
CA TRP A 306 -0.91 9.18 -2.78
C TRP A 306 -0.26 7.80 -2.87
N GLU A 307 0.82 7.62 -3.65
CA GLU A 307 1.59 6.36 -3.62
C GLU A 307 2.13 6.03 -2.22
N GLY A 308 2.56 7.05 -1.46
CA GLY A 308 3.01 6.92 -0.08
C GLY A 308 1.86 6.57 0.86
N LEU A 309 0.76 7.30 0.75
CA LEU A 309 -0.46 7.03 1.51
C LEU A 309 -1.01 5.62 1.28
N GLY A 310 -0.84 5.03 0.09
CA GLY A 310 -1.26 3.65 -0.20
C GLY A 310 -0.65 2.62 0.76
N GLY A 311 0.61 2.79 1.17
CA GLY A 311 1.21 1.98 2.25
C GLY A 311 0.68 2.38 3.64
N VAL A 312 0.63 3.69 3.92
CA VAL A 312 0.20 4.24 5.23
C VAL A 312 -1.20 3.82 5.63
N VAL A 313 -2.19 3.92 4.72
CA VAL A 313 -3.59 3.57 5.04
C VAL A 313 -3.79 2.06 5.18
N VAL A 314 -2.96 1.24 4.51
CA VAL A 314 -2.98 -0.21 4.71
C VAL A 314 -2.40 -0.58 6.08
N GLU A 315 -1.24 -0.03 6.41
CA GLU A 315 -0.57 -0.26 7.68
C GLU A 315 -1.44 0.20 8.85
N ALA A 316 -2.07 1.37 8.73
CA ALA A 316 -3.00 1.90 9.71
C ALA A 316 -4.23 1.01 9.92
N GLU A 317 -4.86 0.49 8.87
CA GLU A 317 -6.05 -0.36 9.02
C GLU A 317 -5.72 -1.71 9.65
N ILE A 318 -4.61 -2.35 9.24
CA ILE A 318 -4.20 -3.64 9.81
C ILE A 318 -3.84 -3.47 11.29
N LEU A 319 -3.13 -2.40 11.67
CA LEU A 319 -2.84 -2.09 13.08
C LEU A 319 -4.10 -1.72 13.86
N SER A 320 -5.00 -0.94 13.27
CA SER A 320 -6.33 -0.59 13.80
C SER A 320 -7.13 -1.85 14.18
N ARG A 321 -7.24 -2.81 13.26
CA ARG A 321 -7.94 -4.08 13.48
C ARG A 321 -7.20 -4.99 14.48
N ALA A 322 -5.88 -4.90 14.56
CA ALA A 322 -5.07 -5.67 15.50
C ALA A 322 -4.98 -5.08 16.92
N GLY A 323 -5.65 -3.96 17.22
CA GLY A 323 -5.81 -3.42 18.58
C GLY A 323 -5.14 -2.06 18.86
N TYR A 324 -4.43 -1.47 17.90
CA TYR A 324 -3.71 -0.20 18.08
C TYR A 324 -4.55 1.01 17.64
N ASP A 325 -4.34 2.19 18.23
CA ASP A 325 -5.07 3.40 17.82
C ASP A 325 -4.49 4.13 16.59
N ALA A 326 -4.06 3.37 15.59
CA ALA A 326 -3.23 3.85 14.49
C ALA A 326 -3.85 4.99 13.64
N TRP A 327 -5.18 5.09 13.61
CA TRP A 327 -5.90 6.17 12.91
C TRP A 327 -5.95 7.50 13.70
N GLU A 328 -5.77 7.46 15.02
CA GLU A 328 -5.79 8.63 15.93
C GLU A 328 -4.39 9.15 16.26
N TRP A 329 -3.34 8.34 16.04
CA TRP A 329 -1.96 8.67 16.35
C TRP A 329 -1.47 10.00 15.76
N GLU A 330 -0.62 10.67 16.54
CA GLU A 330 0.02 11.94 16.22
C GLU A 330 -0.98 12.98 15.70
N ASP A 331 -2.05 13.26 16.47
CA ASP A 331 -3.15 14.19 16.16
C ASP A 331 -3.92 13.87 14.85
N ARG A 332 -4.14 12.58 14.56
CA ARG A 332 -4.69 12.06 13.29
C ARG A 332 -3.83 12.44 12.08
N ALA A 333 -2.53 12.13 12.11
CA ALA A 333 -1.56 12.52 11.07
C ALA A 333 -1.99 12.13 9.64
N ILE A 334 -2.68 11.00 9.48
CA ILE A 334 -3.16 10.52 8.18
C ILE A 334 -4.32 11.42 7.66
N LEU A 335 -5.28 11.79 8.52
CA LEU A 335 -6.34 12.75 8.16
C LEU A 335 -5.76 14.12 7.79
N ARG A 336 -4.75 14.61 8.53
CA ARG A 336 -4.09 15.87 8.19
C ARG A 336 -3.39 15.80 6.84
N SER A 337 -2.81 14.64 6.50
CA SER A 337 -2.18 14.40 5.19
C SER A 337 -3.17 14.48 4.03
N VAL A 338 -4.32 13.82 4.16
CA VAL A 338 -5.39 13.88 3.15
C VAL A 338 -5.97 15.30 3.05
N THR A 339 -6.11 15.99 4.19
CA THR A 339 -6.55 17.39 4.24
C THR A 339 -5.54 18.32 3.57
N PHE A 340 -4.22 18.08 3.69
CA PHE A 340 -3.20 18.84 2.97
C PHE A 340 -3.33 18.66 1.45
N LEU A 341 -3.55 17.44 0.96
CA LEU A 341 -3.74 17.16 -0.46
C LEU A 341 -5.06 17.74 -1.01
N ASP A 342 -6.15 17.70 -0.23
CA ASP A 342 -7.42 18.39 -0.56
C ASP A 342 -7.24 19.92 -0.65
N ARG A 343 -6.47 20.53 0.26
CA ARG A 343 -6.12 21.96 0.17
C ARG A 343 -5.34 22.26 -1.11
N LEU A 344 -4.37 21.43 -1.50
CA LEU A 344 -3.60 21.62 -2.73
C LEU A 344 -4.46 21.42 -3.99
N GLU A 345 -5.35 20.42 -4.03
CA GLU A 345 -6.28 20.21 -5.14
C GLU A 345 -7.16 21.45 -5.35
N ARG A 346 -7.77 21.96 -4.28
CA ARG A 346 -8.66 23.14 -4.35
C ARG A 346 -7.95 24.42 -4.77
N GLN A 347 -6.64 24.54 -4.51
CA GLN A 347 -5.85 25.75 -4.82
C GLN A 347 -5.16 25.67 -6.19
N HIS A 348 -4.74 24.48 -6.61
CA HIS A 348 -3.82 24.29 -7.74
C HIS A 348 -4.24 23.18 -8.72
N GLY A 349 -5.06 22.22 -8.27
CA GLY A 349 -5.46 21.04 -9.04
C GLY A 349 -4.32 20.03 -9.24
N GLN A 350 -4.67 18.82 -9.69
CA GLN A 350 -3.73 17.72 -9.95
C GLN A 350 -3.05 17.11 -8.70
N TRP A 351 -3.65 17.27 -7.52
CA TRP A 351 -3.19 16.75 -6.23
C TRP A 351 -4.12 15.70 -5.63
N TRP A 352 -5.31 15.50 -6.20
CA TRP A 352 -6.24 14.47 -5.74
C TRP A 352 -5.90 13.05 -6.24
N ALA A 353 -6.43 12.04 -5.56
CA ALA A 353 -6.24 10.63 -5.89
C ALA A 353 -6.74 10.33 -7.32
N ALA A 354 -5.90 9.62 -8.09
CA ALA A 354 -6.18 9.27 -9.48
C ALA A 354 -5.56 7.91 -9.82
N GLY A 355 -5.97 7.32 -10.95
CA GLY A 355 -5.39 6.06 -11.43
C GLY A 355 -5.54 4.93 -10.41
N ASP A 356 -4.41 4.39 -9.96
CA ASP A 356 -4.29 3.29 -9.02
C ASP A 356 -4.39 3.72 -7.54
N ASP A 357 -4.59 5.01 -7.26
CA ASP A 357 -4.81 5.52 -5.90
C ASP A 357 -6.31 5.76 -5.55
N THR A 358 -7.23 5.61 -6.50
CA THR A 358 -8.66 5.96 -6.31
C THR A 358 -9.40 5.12 -5.27
N TRP A 359 -8.81 4.01 -4.82
CA TRP A 359 -9.37 3.19 -3.75
C TRP A 359 -9.18 3.82 -2.35
N GLN A 360 -8.16 4.67 -2.15
CA GLN A 360 -7.81 5.17 -0.81
C GLN A 360 -8.89 6.08 -0.18
N PRO A 361 -9.52 7.04 -0.90
CA PRO A 361 -10.50 7.96 -0.31
C PRO A 361 -11.75 7.28 0.28
N TRP A 362 -12.14 6.09 -0.20
CA TRP A 362 -13.29 5.35 0.33
C TRP A 362 -13.07 4.89 1.77
N LEU A 363 -11.90 4.29 2.06
CA LEU A 363 -11.52 3.88 3.41
C LEU A 363 -11.38 5.10 4.34
N LEU A 364 -10.75 6.17 3.85
CA LEU A 364 -10.57 7.41 4.62
C LEU A 364 -11.90 8.07 5.00
N ASN A 365 -12.89 8.03 4.11
CA ASN A 365 -14.24 8.54 4.37
C ASN A 365 -14.99 7.69 5.41
N GLU A 366 -14.88 6.36 5.37
CA GLU A 366 -15.47 5.45 6.36
C GLU A 366 -14.83 5.64 7.76
N VAL A 367 -13.50 5.65 7.83
CA VAL A 367 -12.75 5.72 9.10
C VAL A 367 -12.95 7.06 9.82
N TYR A 368 -12.94 8.18 9.08
CA TYR A 368 -12.96 9.51 9.68
C TYR A 368 -14.33 10.21 9.66
N ASP A 369 -15.39 9.56 9.17
CA ASP A 369 -16.72 10.17 8.91
C ASP A 369 -16.59 11.43 8.03
N THR A 370 -15.85 11.29 6.92
CA THR A 370 -15.56 12.40 5.98
C THR A 370 -16.22 12.19 4.61
N THR A 371 -16.20 13.25 3.80
CA THR A 371 -16.84 13.29 2.47
C THR A 371 -15.86 13.78 1.40
N PHE A 372 -14.61 13.35 1.49
CA PHE A 372 -13.61 13.61 0.46
C PHE A 372 -14.04 13.03 -0.91
N PRO A 373 -13.69 13.66 -2.04
CA PRO A 373 -14.13 13.19 -3.36
C PRO A 373 -13.69 11.76 -3.66
N THR A 374 -14.64 10.89 -3.99
CA THR A 374 -14.37 9.52 -4.44
C THR A 374 -14.50 9.38 -5.96
N LEU A 375 -13.79 8.40 -6.51
CA LEU A 375 -13.94 7.89 -7.86
C LEU A 375 -14.14 6.37 -7.77
N ASP A 376 -14.50 5.72 -8.87
CA ASP A 376 -14.47 4.25 -8.96
C ASP A 376 -13.09 3.72 -8.50
N ALA A 377 -13.07 2.75 -7.59
CA ALA A 377 -11.82 2.17 -7.11
C ALA A 377 -11.24 1.26 -8.19
N ASN A 378 -10.00 1.52 -8.57
CA ASN A 378 -9.25 0.68 -9.49
C ASN A 378 -8.44 -0.37 -8.72
N ILE A 379 -7.76 -1.24 -9.47
CA ILE A 379 -6.65 -2.01 -8.91
C ILE A 379 -5.55 -1.01 -8.53
N GLY A 380 -5.18 -1.01 -7.25
CA GLY A 380 -4.11 -0.20 -6.71
C GLY A 380 -2.79 -0.92 -6.58
N LYS A 381 -1.77 -0.19 -6.13
CA LYS A 381 -0.59 -0.80 -5.49
C LYS A 381 -1.05 -1.35 -4.13
N ASN A 382 -0.87 -2.65 -3.90
CA ASN A 382 -1.18 -3.39 -2.65
C ASN A 382 -2.67 -3.70 -2.38
N MET A 383 -3.61 -2.86 -2.82
CA MET A 383 -5.02 -2.91 -2.43
C MET A 383 -5.97 -2.51 -3.57
N GLY A 384 -7.27 -2.68 -3.39
CA GLY A 384 -8.33 -2.21 -4.29
C GLY A 384 -9.73 -2.46 -3.72
N TRP A 385 -10.77 -2.27 -4.54
CA TRP A 385 -12.15 -2.72 -4.26
C TRP A 385 -12.87 -2.07 -3.05
N THR A 386 -12.31 -1.00 -2.50
CA THR A 386 -12.85 -0.25 -1.35
C THR A 386 -14.16 0.48 -1.67
N ASP A 387 -14.42 0.78 -2.94
CA ASP A 387 -15.70 1.30 -3.46
C ASP A 387 -16.85 0.29 -3.41
N TRP A 388 -16.57 -0.95 -3.04
CA TRP A 388 -17.55 -1.97 -2.69
C TRP A 388 -17.53 -2.30 -1.20
N MET A 389 -16.33 -2.42 -0.59
CA MET A 389 -16.19 -2.74 0.85
C MET A 389 -16.71 -1.61 1.77
N TYR A 390 -16.49 -0.36 1.40
CA TYR A 390 -16.79 0.84 2.20
C TYR A 390 -17.74 1.79 1.45
N GLN A 391 -18.78 1.22 0.82
CA GLN A 391 -19.87 2.04 0.28
C GLN A 391 -20.57 2.77 1.41
N GLN A 392 -20.42 4.10 1.45
CA GLN A 392 -21.28 4.94 2.27
C GLN A 392 -22.73 4.61 1.90
N ARG A 393 -23.49 4.13 2.89
CA ARG A 393 -24.90 3.81 2.70
C ARG A 393 -25.61 5.10 2.35
N GLU A 394 -26.15 5.20 1.13
CA GLU A 394 -27.08 6.28 0.79
C GLU A 394 -28.19 6.30 1.86
N GLY A 395 -28.38 7.47 2.48
CA GLY A 395 -29.20 7.59 3.69
C GLY A 395 -30.64 7.11 3.48
N GLY A 396 -31.12 6.29 4.41
CA GLY A 396 -32.53 5.87 4.51
C GLY A 396 -33.43 6.92 5.16
#